data_AF-A0A1H1NU61-F1
#
_entry.id   AF-A0A1H1NU61-F1
#
_cell.length_a   1.000
_cell.length_b   1.000
_cell.length_c   1.000
_cell.angle_alpha   90.00
_cell.angle_beta   90.00
_cell.angle_gamma   90.00
#
_symmetry.space_group_name_H-M   'P 1'
#
loop_
_entity.id
_entity.type
_entity.pdbx_description
1 polymer ?
#
loop_
_entity_poly.entity_id
_entity_poly.type
_entity_poly.pdbx_seq_one_letter_code
_entity_poly.pdbx_strand_id
1 'polypeptide(L)'
;MKHVYAENFKNMQHKSIEKMKKFIYILTITFLSLFSLQIQAQDIFIGTWEHQVGNEIFRVILWENGESDANGNIQISGHYEKVQVTSNGLGTLEQYIYCSDKEKFEGNNSGWLPFVIWLGGDNQSVGGTINDNTVDDSIYYHLKKGALTMEIITNSGGTVTASWKIERKSYQGVKMNEAPEFSVPTDVILTKVE
;
A
#
# COMPACT_ATOMS: atom_id res chain seq x y z
N MET A 1 42.53 64.34 -9.41
CA MET A 1 42.57 63.16 -10.31
C MET A 1 42.50 61.83 -9.55
N LYS A 2 43.32 61.58 -8.50
CA LYS A 2 43.28 60.32 -7.70
C LYS A 2 41.92 59.99 -7.05
N HIS A 3 41.13 60.99 -6.65
CA HIS A 3 39.83 60.79 -6.00
C HIS A 3 38.76 60.18 -6.93
N VAL A 4 38.74 60.59 -8.20
CA VAL A 4 37.76 60.11 -9.19
C VAL A 4 37.97 58.65 -9.55
N TYR A 5 39.24 58.20 -9.58
CA TYR A 5 39.56 56.78 -9.83
C TYR A 5 39.13 55.86 -8.68
N ALA A 6 39.22 56.33 -7.43
CA ALA A 6 38.84 55.54 -6.27
C ALA A 6 37.30 55.31 -6.19
N GLU A 7 36.51 56.34 -6.53
CA GLU A 7 35.04 56.21 -6.57
C GLU A 7 34.56 55.32 -7.71
N ASN A 8 35.16 55.45 -8.90
CA ASN A 8 34.82 54.59 -10.04
C ASN A 8 35.15 53.11 -9.77
N PHE A 9 36.26 52.83 -9.08
CA PHE A 9 36.63 51.46 -8.70
C PHE A 9 35.66 50.86 -7.67
N LYS A 10 35.25 51.63 -6.64
CA LYS A 10 34.24 51.18 -5.67
C LYS A 10 32.88 50.89 -6.33
N ASN A 11 32.44 51.75 -7.26
CA ASN A 11 31.17 51.55 -7.97
C ASN A 11 31.19 50.31 -8.88
N MET A 12 32.33 49.99 -9.51
CA MET A 12 32.48 48.77 -10.30
C MET A 12 32.45 47.50 -9.43
N GLN A 13 33.13 47.51 -8.28
CA GLN A 13 33.12 46.39 -7.33
C GLN A 13 31.69 46.14 -6.79
N HIS A 14 30.97 47.19 -6.43
CA HIS A 14 29.60 47.08 -5.92
C HIS A 14 28.63 46.51 -6.97
N LYS A 15 28.68 46.99 -8.23
CA LYS A 15 27.84 46.44 -9.32
C LYS A 15 28.17 44.99 -9.66
N SER A 16 29.44 44.57 -9.53
CA SER A 16 29.86 43.18 -9.76
C SER A 16 29.30 42.24 -8.70
N ILE A 17 29.36 42.63 -7.42
CA ILE A 17 28.81 41.88 -6.29
C ILE A 17 27.29 41.72 -6.41
N GLU A 18 26.57 42.78 -6.78
CA GLU A 18 25.11 42.74 -7.00
C GLU A 18 24.71 41.77 -8.12
N LYS A 19 25.46 41.75 -9.23
CA LYS A 19 25.23 40.79 -10.33
C LYS A 19 25.51 39.35 -9.90
N MET A 20 26.57 39.11 -9.13
CA MET A 20 26.92 37.78 -8.61
C MET A 20 25.85 37.26 -7.64
N LYS A 21 25.32 38.11 -6.74
CA LYS A 21 24.22 37.76 -5.84
C LYS A 21 22.94 37.40 -6.58
N LYS A 22 22.57 38.16 -7.62
CA LYS A 22 21.41 37.84 -8.47
C LYS A 22 21.59 36.53 -9.24
N PHE A 23 22.81 36.25 -9.72
CA PHE A 23 23.12 34.99 -10.42
C PHE A 23 23.03 33.78 -9.48
N ILE A 24 23.54 33.89 -8.25
CA ILE A 24 23.43 32.85 -7.22
C ILE A 24 21.97 32.60 -6.82
N TYR A 25 21.16 33.65 -6.68
CA TYR A 25 19.73 33.53 -6.37
C TYR A 25 18.92 32.85 -7.47
N ILE A 26 19.27 33.08 -8.74
CA ILE A 26 18.60 32.41 -9.88
C ILE A 26 19.01 30.94 -9.95
N LEU A 27 20.26 30.61 -9.61
CA LEU A 27 20.77 29.24 -9.60
C LEU A 27 20.15 28.39 -8.48
N THR A 28 19.85 28.97 -7.32
CA THR A 28 19.24 28.26 -6.19
C THR A 28 17.74 28.03 -6.38
N ILE A 29 17.03 28.92 -7.08
CA ILE A 29 15.59 28.75 -7.35
C ILE A 29 15.33 27.66 -8.42
N THR A 30 16.21 27.51 -9.41
CA THR A 30 16.06 26.45 -10.42
C THR A 30 16.41 25.06 -9.89
N PHE A 31 17.36 24.95 -8.96
CA PHE A 31 17.74 23.67 -8.36
C PHE A 31 16.68 23.09 -7.39
N LEU A 32 15.78 23.93 -6.84
CA LEU A 32 14.67 23.46 -6.00
C LEU A 32 13.46 22.93 -6.78
N SER A 33 13.43 23.08 -8.11
CA SER A 33 12.27 22.71 -8.94
C SER A 33 12.34 21.31 -9.57
N LEU A 34 13.33 20.49 -9.19
CA LEU A 34 13.53 19.14 -9.74
C LEU A 34 13.34 18.01 -8.72
N PHE A 35 12.66 18.27 -7.60
CA PHE A 35 12.04 17.17 -6.86
C PHE A 35 10.71 16.83 -7.54
N SER A 36 10.81 16.07 -8.62
CA SER A 36 9.67 15.27 -9.07
C SER A 36 9.40 14.28 -7.95
N LEU A 37 8.31 14.45 -7.21
CA LEU A 37 7.71 13.35 -6.46
C LEU A 37 7.32 12.32 -7.52
N GLN A 38 8.17 11.31 -7.70
CA GLN A 38 7.79 10.10 -8.40
C GLN A 38 6.81 9.39 -7.47
N ILE A 39 5.54 9.79 -7.51
CA ILE A 39 4.45 9.02 -6.90
C ILE A 39 4.49 7.69 -7.64
N GLN A 40 5.03 6.66 -6.99
CA GLN A 40 5.03 5.33 -7.57
C GLN A 40 3.58 4.92 -7.77
N ALA A 41 3.29 4.38 -8.96
CA ALA A 41 1.94 4.18 -9.47
C ALA A 41 1.10 3.16 -8.67
N GLN A 42 1.45 2.78 -7.45
CA GLN A 42 0.69 1.82 -6.64
C GLN A 42 0.66 2.15 -5.14
N ASP A 43 1.33 3.24 -4.70
CA ASP A 43 1.41 3.63 -3.29
C ASP A 43 0.01 3.80 -2.64
N ILE A 44 -0.99 4.15 -3.45
CA ILE A 44 -2.38 4.28 -2.98
C ILE A 44 -2.93 2.99 -2.36
N PHE A 45 -2.48 1.81 -2.79
CA PHE A 45 -2.94 0.52 -2.26
C PHE A 45 -2.19 0.08 -0.99
N ILE A 46 -0.98 0.60 -0.75
CA ILE A 46 -0.17 0.26 0.42
C ILE A 46 -0.81 0.79 1.70
N GLY A 47 -0.86 -0.02 2.76
CA GLY A 47 -1.41 0.34 4.06
C GLY A 47 -2.52 -0.61 4.52
N THR A 48 -3.28 -0.15 5.51
CA THR A 48 -4.36 -0.92 6.13
C THR A 48 -5.71 -0.52 5.54
N TRP A 49 -6.54 -1.53 5.28
CA TRP A 49 -7.85 -1.40 4.67
C TRP A 49 -8.87 -2.18 5.49
N GLU A 50 -10.03 -1.59 5.74
CA GLU A 50 -11.04 -2.18 6.61
C GLU A 50 -12.43 -2.21 5.97
N HIS A 51 -13.15 -3.30 6.23
CA HIS A 51 -14.58 -3.44 5.99
C HIS A 51 -15.25 -3.87 7.29
N GLN A 52 -16.17 -3.05 7.81
CA GLN A 52 -16.84 -3.32 9.08
C GLN A 52 -18.31 -3.67 8.87
N VAL A 53 -18.75 -4.74 9.55
CA VAL A 53 -20.16 -5.14 9.62
C VAL A 53 -20.52 -5.36 11.10
N GLY A 54 -21.30 -4.43 11.65
CA GLY A 54 -21.61 -4.44 13.07
C GLY A 54 -20.34 -4.34 13.93
N ASN A 55 -20.10 -5.36 14.75
CA ASN A 55 -18.94 -5.44 15.64
C ASN A 55 -17.77 -6.24 15.05
N GLU A 56 -17.82 -6.64 13.77
CA GLU A 56 -16.72 -7.37 13.13
C GLU A 56 -16.02 -6.49 12.10
N ILE A 57 -14.69 -6.51 12.11
CA ILE A 57 -13.84 -5.82 11.13
C ILE A 57 -13.07 -6.88 10.34
N PHE A 58 -13.24 -6.87 9.03
CA PHE A 58 -12.31 -7.52 8.10
C PHE A 58 -11.24 -6.50 7.73
N ARG A 59 -9.97 -6.86 7.93
CA ARG A 59 -8.82 -5.98 7.73
C ARG A 59 -7.84 -6.62 6.75
N VAL A 60 -7.32 -5.81 5.84
CA VAL A 60 -6.27 -6.17 4.88
C VAL A 60 -5.09 -5.24 5.11
N ILE A 61 -3.89 -5.81 5.21
CA ILE A 61 -2.63 -5.09 5.39
C ILE A 61 -1.79 -5.37 4.16
N LEU A 62 -1.50 -4.31 3.39
CA LEU A 62 -0.74 -4.38 2.14
C LEU A 62 0.57 -3.60 2.27
N TRP A 63 1.67 -4.17 1.78
CA TRP A 63 2.99 -3.54 1.78
C TRP A 63 3.75 -3.80 0.47
N GLU A 64 4.71 -2.93 0.17
CA GLU A 64 5.62 -3.09 -0.96
C GLU A 64 6.60 -4.25 -0.68
N ASN A 65 6.72 -5.18 -1.63
CA ASN A 65 7.62 -6.33 -1.53
C ASN A 65 9.05 -6.03 -2.02
N GLY A 66 9.39 -4.76 -2.29
CA GLY A 66 10.71 -4.31 -2.76
C GLY A 66 11.11 -4.80 -4.16
N GLU A 67 10.29 -5.66 -4.79
CA GLU A 67 10.45 -6.14 -6.15
C GLU A 67 9.58 -5.33 -7.10
N SER A 68 10.13 -4.96 -8.25
CA SER A 68 9.35 -4.43 -9.37
C SER A 68 9.24 -5.47 -10.48
N ASP A 69 8.12 -5.48 -11.19
CA ASP A 69 7.99 -6.25 -12.42
C ASP A 69 8.87 -5.65 -13.54
N ALA A 70 8.88 -6.32 -14.70
CA ALA A 70 9.65 -5.87 -15.87
C ALA A 70 9.23 -4.48 -16.40
N ASN A 71 8.07 -3.96 -15.97
CA ASN A 71 7.54 -2.65 -16.35
C ASN A 71 7.80 -1.59 -15.27
N GLY A 72 8.48 -1.94 -14.17
CA GLY A 72 8.76 -1.02 -13.07
C GLY A 72 7.58 -0.85 -12.11
N ASN A 73 6.54 -1.68 -12.21
CA ASN A 73 5.43 -1.69 -11.27
C ASN A 73 5.85 -2.42 -10.00
N ILE A 74 5.54 -1.86 -8.84
CA ILE A 74 5.79 -2.49 -7.57
C ILE A 74 5.00 -3.80 -7.48
N GLN A 75 5.57 -4.80 -6.81
CA GLN A 75 4.82 -5.94 -6.32
C GLN A 75 4.32 -5.66 -4.91
N ILE A 76 3.03 -5.83 -4.70
CA ILE A 76 2.39 -5.65 -3.40
C ILE A 76 2.18 -7.02 -2.78
N SER A 77 2.63 -7.17 -1.55
CA SER A 77 2.37 -8.35 -0.72
C SER A 77 1.40 -7.98 0.41
N GLY A 78 0.73 -8.97 0.98
CA GLY A 78 -0.25 -8.69 2.01
C GLY A 78 -0.69 -9.85 2.88
N HIS A 79 -1.32 -9.45 4.00
CA HIS A 79 -2.08 -10.30 4.89
C HIS A 79 -3.49 -9.75 5.08
N TYR A 80 -4.36 -10.60 5.59
CA TYR A 80 -5.67 -10.21 6.07
C TYR A 80 -5.97 -10.87 7.41
N GLU A 81 -6.92 -10.28 8.13
CA GLU A 81 -7.43 -10.76 9.40
C GLU A 81 -8.90 -10.38 9.57
N LYS A 82 -9.55 -11.03 10.52
CA LYS A 82 -10.88 -10.64 10.96
C LYS A 82 -10.92 -10.63 12.47
N VAL A 83 -11.41 -9.52 13.01
CA VAL A 83 -11.49 -9.28 14.45
C VAL A 83 -12.94 -8.96 14.83
N GLN A 84 -13.29 -9.34 16.05
CA GLN A 84 -14.50 -8.90 16.72
C GLN A 84 -14.14 -7.79 17.72
N VAL A 85 -14.84 -6.68 17.61
CA VAL A 85 -14.71 -5.51 18.46
C VAL A 85 -15.69 -5.64 19.62
N THR A 86 -15.17 -5.61 20.83
CA THR A 86 -15.97 -5.58 22.06
C THR A 86 -15.67 -4.31 22.83
N SER A 87 -16.72 -3.63 23.30
CA SER A 87 -16.54 -2.55 24.26
C SER A 87 -16.69 -3.13 25.66
N ASN A 88 -15.63 -3.06 26.44
CA ASN A 88 -15.76 -3.08 27.90
C ASN A 88 -15.68 -1.62 28.35
N GLY A 89 -16.27 -1.23 29.48
CA GLY A 89 -16.30 0.18 29.93
C GLY A 89 -14.92 0.86 30.16
N LEU A 90 -13.83 0.21 29.76
CA LEU A 90 -12.43 0.66 29.81
C LEU A 90 -11.83 0.92 28.41
N GLY A 91 -12.52 0.57 27.31
CA GLY A 91 -12.07 0.80 25.95
C GLY A 91 -12.61 -0.19 24.92
N THR A 92 -12.04 -0.11 23.72
CA THR A 92 -12.32 -1.02 22.62
C THR A 92 -11.28 -2.14 22.63
N LEU A 93 -11.73 -3.39 22.68
CA LEU A 93 -10.87 -4.58 22.62
C LEU A 93 -11.17 -5.36 21.34
N GLU A 94 -10.14 -5.67 20.57
CA GLU A 94 -10.22 -6.53 19.39
C GLU A 94 -9.84 -7.96 19.76
N GLN A 95 -10.73 -8.91 19.42
CA GLN A 95 -10.47 -10.33 19.53
C GLN A 95 -10.39 -10.93 18.12
N TYR A 96 -9.30 -11.63 17.81
CA TYR A 96 -9.16 -12.29 16.52
C TYR A 96 -10.16 -13.44 16.35
N ILE A 97 -10.85 -13.43 15.22
CA ILE A 97 -11.63 -14.56 14.71
C ILE A 97 -10.70 -15.44 13.87
N TYR A 98 -9.94 -14.83 12.97
CA TYR A 98 -8.89 -15.48 12.20
C TYR A 98 -7.81 -14.48 11.76
N CYS A 99 -6.64 -15.01 11.43
CA CYS A 99 -5.57 -14.24 10.80
C CYS A 99 -4.79 -15.13 9.84
N SER A 100 -4.39 -14.53 8.72
CA SER A 100 -3.54 -15.19 7.73
C SER A 100 -2.06 -15.12 8.05
N ASP A 101 -1.63 -14.15 8.86
CA ASP A 101 -0.28 -14.06 9.39
C ASP A 101 -0.14 -15.07 10.53
N LYS A 102 0.56 -16.17 10.26
CA LYS A 102 0.70 -17.25 11.22
C LYS A 102 1.69 -16.89 12.33
N GLU A 103 2.68 -16.04 12.05
CA GLU A 103 3.67 -15.63 13.06
C GLU A 103 3.04 -14.88 14.24
N LYS A 104 1.90 -14.19 14.01
CA LYS A 104 1.10 -13.56 15.07
C LYS A 104 0.49 -14.55 16.07
N PHE A 105 0.29 -15.82 15.70
CA PHE A 105 -0.49 -16.78 16.52
C PHE A 105 0.35 -17.92 17.11
N GLU A 106 1.50 -18.25 16.54
CA GLU A 106 2.30 -19.39 17.03
C GLU A 106 3.81 -19.16 16.92
N GLY A 107 4.53 -19.45 18.02
CA GLY A 107 5.97 -19.29 18.15
C GLY A 107 6.85 -20.28 17.37
N ASN A 108 6.31 -20.98 16.37
CA ASN A 108 7.04 -21.92 15.50
C ASN A 108 6.35 -22.05 14.13
N ASN A 109 6.47 -21.05 13.25
CA ASN A 109 5.92 -21.09 11.88
C ASN A 109 6.96 -21.42 10.80
N SER A 110 7.75 -22.47 11.01
CA SER A 110 8.63 -22.97 9.96
C SER A 110 7.80 -23.61 8.83
N GLY A 111 7.59 -22.90 7.72
CA GLY A 111 7.00 -23.46 6.49
C GLY A 111 5.90 -22.62 5.82
N TRP A 112 5.43 -21.54 6.45
CA TRP A 112 4.43 -20.65 5.85
C TRP A 112 5.10 -19.53 5.05
N LEU A 113 4.42 -19.10 3.98
CA LEU A 113 4.85 -17.94 3.21
C LEU A 113 4.71 -16.68 4.06
N PRO A 114 5.61 -15.70 3.92
CA PRO A 114 5.56 -14.43 4.66
C PRO A 114 4.42 -13.50 4.20
N PHE A 115 3.60 -13.94 3.24
CA PHE A 115 2.41 -13.25 2.76
C PHE A 115 1.43 -14.26 2.14
N VAL A 116 0.17 -13.86 2.07
CA VAL A 116 -0.89 -14.66 1.40
C VAL A 116 -1.59 -13.93 0.27
N ILE A 117 -1.34 -12.62 0.14
CA ILE A 117 -1.80 -11.78 -0.95
C ILE A 117 -0.58 -11.38 -1.78
N TRP A 118 -0.72 -11.46 -3.10
CA TRP A 118 0.25 -10.97 -4.06
C TRP A 118 -0.47 -10.23 -5.18
N LEU A 119 -0.14 -8.96 -5.38
CA LEU A 119 -0.83 -8.04 -6.28
C LEU A 119 0.17 -7.26 -7.13
N GLY A 120 -0.27 -6.87 -8.32
CA GLY A 120 0.40 -5.90 -9.18
C GLY A 120 -0.61 -5.20 -10.08
N GLY A 121 -0.25 -4.03 -10.59
CA GLY A 121 -1.12 -3.23 -11.44
C GLY A 121 -0.67 -1.78 -11.53
N ASP A 122 -1.64 -0.87 -11.52
CA ASP A 122 -1.43 0.57 -11.56
C ASP A 122 -2.11 1.26 -10.37
N ASN A 123 -2.33 2.58 -10.44
CA ASN A 123 -2.83 3.40 -9.34
C ASN A 123 -4.35 3.40 -9.25
N GLN A 124 -5.02 2.75 -10.20
CA GLN A 124 -6.46 2.68 -10.29
C GLN A 124 -6.94 1.25 -9.99
N SER A 125 -6.17 0.25 -10.39
CA SER A 125 -6.51 -1.16 -10.22
C SER A 125 -5.27 -2.03 -10.01
N VAL A 126 -5.36 -2.93 -9.03
CA VAL A 126 -4.39 -4.02 -8.83
C VAL A 126 -5.09 -5.37 -8.87
N GLY A 127 -4.38 -6.36 -9.39
CA GLY A 127 -4.86 -7.73 -9.49
C GLY A 127 -3.77 -8.73 -9.17
N GLY A 128 -4.18 -9.94 -8.78
CA GLY A 128 -3.23 -11.00 -8.48
C GLY A 128 -3.88 -12.20 -7.82
N THR A 129 -3.25 -12.69 -6.75
CA THR A 129 -3.67 -13.92 -6.08
C THR A 129 -3.80 -13.74 -4.58
N ILE A 130 -4.76 -14.46 -4.01
CA ILE A 130 -4.93 -14.62 -2.57
C ILE A 130 -4.96 -16.11 -2.24
N ASN A 131 -4.32 -16.51 -1.15
CA ASN A 131 -4.44 -17.84 -0.57
C ASN A 131 -5.21 -17.74 0.76
N ASP A 132 -6.35 -18.41 0.87
CA ASP A 132 -7.04 -18.52 2.15
C ASP A 132 -6.45 -19.66 3.00
N ASN A 133 -5.57 -19.28 3.92
CA ASN A 133 -4.90 -20.16 4.86
C ASN A 133 -5.52 -20.11 6.28
N THR A 134 -6.73 -19.58 6.43
CA THR A 134 -7.37 -19.46 7.75
C THR A 134 -8.14 -20.70 8.19
N VAL A 135 -8.27 -21.69 7.30
CA VAL A 135 -8.91 -22.98 7.61
C VAL A 135 -7.85 -24.03 7.85
N ASP A 136 -8.14 -24.86 8.85
CA ASP A 136 -7.39 -25.99 9.37
C ASP A 136 -6.72 -26.84 8.27
N ASP A 137 -5.65 -27.53 8.68
CA ASP A 137 -4.63 -28.26 7.90
C ASP A 137 -5.19 -29.43 7.05
N SER A 138 -6.20 -29.14 6.24
CA SER A 138 -6.90 -30.08 5.38
C SER A 138 -6.17 -30.23 4.06
N ILE A 139 -6.32 -31.39 3.43
CA ILE A 139 -5.83 -31.68 2.07
C ILE A 139 -6.29 -30.67 1.00
N TYR A 140 -7.27 -29.83 1.36
CA TYR A 140 -7.86 -28.80 0.50
C TYR A 140 -7.22 -27.42 0.65
N TYR A 141 -6.18 -27.25 1.47
CA TYR A 141 -5.50 -25.95 1.62
C TYR A 141 -4.97 -25.42 0.27
N HIS A 142 -4.50 -26.33 -0.60
CA HIS A 142 -4.08 -26.00 -1.97
C HIS A 142 -5.21 -25.50 -2.88
N LEU A 143 -6.48 -25.76 -2.52
CA LEU A 143 -7.66 -25.41 -3.31
C LEU A 143 -8.21 -24.02 -2.95
N LYS A 144 -7.68 -23.37 -1.91
CA LYS A 144 -8.13 -22.05 -1.45
C LYS A 144 -7.36 -20.90 -2.09
N LYS A 145 -7.01 -21.03 -3.37
CA LYS A 145 -6.35 -19.97 -4.15
C LYS A 145 -7.37 -19.22 -5.02
N GLY A 146 -7.42 -17.91 -4.85
CA GLY A 146 -8.31 -17.02 -5.58
C GLY A 146 -7.56 -16.09 -6.53
N ALA A 147 -8.24 -15.61 -7.58
CA ALA A 147 -7.92 -14.36 -8.24
C ALA A 147 -8.44 -13.22 -7.36
N LEU A 148 -7.59 -12.27 -7.02
CA LEU A 148 -7.98 -11.08 -6.26
C LEU A 148 -7.90 -9.86 -7.18
N THR A 149 -8.91 -9.00 -7.12
CA THR A 149 -8.93 -7.69 -7.77
C THR A 149 -9.33 -6.62 -6.75
N MET A 150 -8.61 -5.50 -6.76
CA MET A 150 -8.98 -4.29 -6.04
C MET A 150 -8.94 -3.09 -6.99
N GLU A 151 -10.01 -2.30 -6.98
CA GLU A 151 -10.13 -1.09 -7.80
C GLU A 151 -10.47 0.11 -6.92
N ILE A 152 -9.76 1.22 -7.09
CA ILE A 152 -10.04 2.46 -6.33
C ILE A 152 -11.41 3.02 -6.74
N ILE A 153 -12.30 3.21 -5.78
CA ILE A 153 -13.63 3.79 -6.02
C ILE A 153 -13.60 5.30 -5.74
N THR A 154 -13.01 5.71 -4.61
CA THR A 154 -12.83 7.13 -4.26
C THR A 154 -11.43 7.36 -3.71
N ASN A 155 -10.79 8.46 -4.13
CA ASN A 155 -9.51 8.93 -3.59
C ASN A 155 -9.52 10.43 -3.24
N SER A 156 -10.70 11.02 -3.11
CA SER A 156 -10.92 12.44 -2.87
C SER A 156 -11.71 12.67 -1.59
N GLY A 157 -11.40 13.73 -0.85
CA GLY A 157 -12.19 14.14 0.32
C GLY A 157 -11.78 13.48 1.64
N GLY A 158 -10.55 12.97 1.75
CA GLY A 158 -9.98 12.45 2.99
C GLY A 158 -10.34 10.99 3.30
N THR A 159 -11.10 10.32 2.43
CA THR A 159 -11.40 8.90 2.55
C THR A 159 -11.06 8.19 1.24
N VAL A 160 -10.19 7.19 1.32
CA VAL A 160 -9.86 6.34 0.18
C VAL A 160 -10.65 5.03 0.31
N THR A 161 -11.39 4.66 -0.74
CA THR A 161 -12.13 3.40 -0.78
C THR A 161 -11.77 2.59 -2.02
N ALA A 162 -11.84 1.26 -1.89
CA ALA A 162 -11.57 0.34 -2.97
C ALA A 162 -12.57 -0.84 -2.96
N SER A 163 -12.88 -1.36 -4.13
CA SER A 163 -13.54 -2.66 -4.23
C SER A 163 -12.58 -3.77 -3.80
N TRP A 164 -13.13 -4.84 -3.23
CA TRP A 164 -12.41 -6.06 -2.88
C TRP A 164 -13.18 -7.25 -3.43
N LYS A 165 -12.60 -7.94 -4.42
CA LYS A 165 -13.28 -9.04 -5.12
C LYS A 165 -12.38 -10.26 -5.27
N ILE A 166 -12.90 -11.42 -4.89
CA ILE A 166 -12.20 -12.70 -5.00
C ILE A 166 -12.98 -13.62 -5.93
N GLU A 167 -12.33 -14.04 -7.00
CA GLU A 167 -12.86 -15.05 -7.91
C GLU A 167 -12.12 -16.37 -7.70
N ARG A 168 -12.85 -17.48 -7.51
CA ARG A 168 -12.22 -18.79 -7.28
C ARG A 168 -11.48 -19.25 -8.53
N LYS A 169 -10.23 -19.67 -8.37
CA LYS A 169 -9.53 -20.41 -9.43
C LYS A 169 -9.67 -21.90 -9.13
N SER A 170 -10.30 -22.64 -10.05
CA SER A 170 -10.29 -24.10 -9.98
C SER A 170 -8.85 -24.59 -10.17
N TYR A 171 -8.31 -25.34 -9.20
CA TYR A 171 -7.02 -26.00 -9.37
C TYR A 171 -7.22 -27.29 -10.18
N GLN A 172 -6.47 -27.42 -11.29
CA GLN A 172 -6.24 -28.64 -12.08
C GLN A 172 -7.30 -29.76 -11.96
N GLY A 173 -8.46 -29.57 -12.59
CA GLY A 173 -9.43 -30.65 -12.81
C GLY A 173 -10.34 -31.01 -11.61
N VAL A 174 -10.22 -30.33 -10.46
CA VAL A 174 -11.19 -30.48 -9.37
C VAL A 174 -12.43 -29.63 -9.68
N LYS A 175 -13.61 -30.26 -9.64
CA LYS A 175 -14.89 -29.57 -9.83
C LYS A 175 -15.09 -28.57 -8.69
N MET A 176 -15.41 -27.31 -9.01
CA MET A 176 -15.60 -26.23 -8.04
C MET A 176 -16.61 -26.54 -6.93
N ASN A 177 -17.52 -27.48 -7.17
CA ASN A 177 -18.62 -27.88 -6.29
C ASN A 177 -18.17 -28.53 -4.98
N GLU A 178 -16.90 -28.94 -4.88
CA GLU A 178 -16.35 -29.64 -3.70
C GLU A 178 -15.34 -28.78 -2.92
N ALA A 179 -14.98 -27.59 -3.43
CA ALA A 179 -14.02 -26.72 -2.75
C ALA A 179 -14.71 -25.92 -1.63
N PRO A 180 -14.13 -25.86 -0.41
CA PRO A 180 -14.70 -25.11 0.70
C PRO A 180 -14.79 -23.61 0.38
N GLU A 181 -15.80 -22.95 0.95
CA GLU A 181 -15.96 -21.50 0.87
C GLU A 181 -14.72 -20.77 1.41
N PHE A 182 -14.41 -19.60 0.83
CA PHE A 182 -13.41 -18.70 1.39
C PHE A 182 -13.92 -18.19 2.74
N SER A 183 -13.05 -18.14 3.75
CA SER A 183 -13.37 -17.55 5.05
C SER A 183 -13.45 -16.02 4.97
N VAL A 184 -12.77 -15.43 3.98
CA VAL A 184 -12.75 -14.00 3.73
C VAL A 184 -13.97 -13.55 2.93
N PRO A 185 -14.51 -12.36 3.20
CA PRO A 185 -15.58 -11.80 2.38
C PRO A 185 -15.09 -11.54 0.95
N THR A 186 -16.01 -11.63 -0.01
CA THR A 186 -15.83 -11.19 -1.40
C THR A 186 -16.89 -10.14 -1.73
N ASP A 187 -16.60 -9.30 -2.72
CA ASP A 187 -17.50 -8.26 -3.23
C ASP A 187 -17.88 -7.24 -2.16
N VAL A 188 -16.89 -6.78 -1.39
CA VAL A 188 -17.04 -5.74 -0.37
C VAL A 188 -16.29 -4.47 -0.74
N ILE A 189 -16.66 -3.37 -0.08
CA ILE A 189 -15.92 -2.10 -0.16
C ILE A 189 -15.03 -2.00 1.07
N LEU A 190 -13.74 -1.79 0.83
CA LEU A 190 -12.76 -1.50 1.86
C LEU A 190 -12.53 0.01 1.94
N THR A 191 -12.30 0.50 3.16
CA THR A 191 -11.87 1.87 3.45
C THR A 191 -10.45 1.85 3.96
N LYS A 192 -9.59 2.71 3.41
CA LYS A 192 -8.21 2.85 3.90
C LYS A 192 -8.23 3.53 5.28
N VAL A 193 -7.50 2.97 6.23
CA VAL A 193 -7.32 3.54 7.58
C VAL A 193 -5.85 3.91 7.77
N GLU A 194 -5.61 5.06 8.41
CA GLU A 194 -4.26 5.59 8.69
C GLU A 194 -3.56 4.84 9.83
#